data_AF-A0AAE2MKZ6-F1
#
_entry.id   AF-A0AAE2MKZ6-F1
#
_cell.length_a   1.000
_cell.length_b   1.000
_cell.length_c   1.000
_cell.angle_alpha   90.00
_cell.angle_beta   90.00
_cell.angle_gamma   90.00
#
_symmetry.space_group_name_H-M   'P 1'
#
loop_
_entity.id
_entity.type
_entity.pdbx_description
1 polymer ?
#
loop_
_entity_poly.entity_id
_entity_poly.type
_entity_poly.pdbx_seq_one_letter_code
_entity_poly.pdbx_strand_id
1 'polypeptide(L)'
;MAKRSRSSPEGNARTAMPGSLGEALDEIGFQPLGRRIAVGKPTARGPRTSTDWAVPAIEFFRFTLPRAPNGNWKHLFIAAHEVACQALAMLGQATIIDGGAVRVSNPVLPAILPRWDDIATAVVWSAGQSGLLRYRRRGRTALGKRSSRLPRANIRAGYGCPPAYLGAEALPALESLGLISDRSWTAAAETILWRDDPYEAGMNFAKDKRFLEALDVARTSVPEEIAAKIRDIAGMPANEADGLVGFAIRYAHDDATKHESLVFLQDRGRRLLSELFAKRWRLVDGWLSAEECKRALFLELDPLSIQMSMEFGRLFIPWMSGGDVKD
;
A
#
# COMPACT_ATOMS: atom_id res chain seq x y z
N MET A 1 -60.35 4.77 -23.96
CA MET A 1 -59.27 4.70 -22.94
C MET A 1 -57.94 4.52 -23.67
N ALA A 2 -57.17 5.61 -23.80
CA ALA A 2 -55.89 5.63 -24.52
C ALA A 2 -54.75 5.93 -23.52
N LYS A 3 -53.71 5.09 -23.55
CA LYS A 3 -52.53 5.16 -22.68
C LYS A 3 -51.62 6.32 -23.11
N ARG A 4 -51.22 7.14 -22.13
CA ARG A 4 -50.21 8.20 -22.28
C ARG A 4 -48.82 7.62 -22.52
N SER A 5 -48.17 8.08 -23.58
CA SER A 5 -46.74 7.97 -23.87
C SER A 5 -45.93 8.83 -22.89
N ARG A 6 -44.88 8.27 -22.28
CA ARG A 6 -43.85 9.03 -21.55
C ARG A 6 -42.61 9.11 -22.45
N SER A 7 -42.24 10.33 -22.81
CA SER A 7 -40.99 10.68 -23.48
C SER A 7 -39.81 10.51 -22.51
N SER A 8 -38.69 9.99 -23.01
CA SER A 8 -37.38 10.03 -22.34
C SER A 8 -36.63 11.28 -22.80
N PRO A 9 -35.82 11.93 -21.95
CA PRO A 9 -35.01 13.07 -22.37
C PRO A 9 -33.78 12.61 -23.18
N GLU A 10 -33.59 13.26 -24.32
CA GLU A 10 -32.43 13.13 -25.21
C GLU A 10 -31.13 13.46 -24.45
N GLY A 11 -30.34 12.43 -24.16
CA GLY A 11 -28.95 12.59 -23.79
C GLY A 11 -28.10 12.58 -25.06
N ASN A 12 -27.36 13.66 -25.32
CA ASN A 12 -26.41 13.78 -26.43
C ASN A 12 -25.49 12.55 -26.51
N ALA A 13 -25.78 11.67 -27.46
CA ALA A 13 -24.93 10.53 -27.79
C ALA A 13 -23.65 11.06 -28.45
N ARG A 14 -22.49 10.81 -27.81
CA ARG A 14 -21.19 11.12 -28.41
C ARG A 14 -20.98 10.16 -29.58
N THR A 15 -20.92 10.71 -30.79
CA THR A 15 -20.61 9.99 -32.04
C THR A 15 -19.21 9.37 -31.99
N ALA A 16 -19.07 8.18 -32.57
CA ALA A 16 -17.81 7.47 -32.66
C ALA A 16 -16.79 8.24 -33.53
N MET A 17 -15.50 8.05 -33.26
CA MET A 17 -14.43 8.58 -34.09
C MET A 17 -14.40 7.82 -35.44
N PRO A 18 -14.19 8.51 -36.58
CA PRO A 18 -14.04 7.86 -37.88
C PRO A 18 -12.91 6.82 -37.88
N GLY A 19 -13.16 5.62 -38.40
CA GLY A 19 -12.25 4.48 -38.45
C GLY A 19 -12.16 3.65 -37.17
N SER A 20 -12.99 3.93 -36.15
CA SER A 20 -12.96 3.18 -34.88
C SER A 20 -13.86 1.94 -34.92
N LEU A 21 -13.52 0.92 -34.13
CA LEU A 21 -14.40 -0.25 -33.91
C LEU A 21 -15.80 0.18 -33.45
N GLY A 22 -15.93 1.33 -32.76
CA GLY A 22 -17.21 1.90 -32.35
C GLY A 22 -18.09 2.36 -33.52
N GLU A 23 -17.51 2.78 -34.64
CA GLU A 23 -18.24 3.14 -35.86
C GLU A 23 -18.77 1.88 -36.57
N ALA A 24 -17.92 0.85 -36.73
CA ALA A 24 -18.34 -0.43 -37.31
C ALA A 24 -19.46 -1.13 -36.50
N LEU A 25 -19.46 -0.97 -35.17
CA LEU A 25 -20.51 -1.49 -34.29
C LEU A 25 -21.82 -0.68 -34.38
N ASP A 26 -21.73 0.62 -34.67
CA ASP A 26 -22.89 1.49 -34.89
C ASP A 26 -23.53 1.20 -36.27
N GLU A 27 -22.72 0.91 -37.30
CA GLU A 27 -23.18 0.51 -38.65
C GLU A 27 -23.98 -0.80 -38.64
N ILE A 28 -23.67 -1.74 -37.75
CA ILE A 28 -24.40 -3.01 -37.61
C ILE A 28 -25.57 -2.93 -36.60
N GLY A 29 -25.91 -1.73 -36.12
CA GLY A 29 -27.08 -1.50 -35.27
C GLY A 29 -26.94 -2.04 -33.83
N PHE A 30 -25.70 -2.25 -33.35
CA PHE A 30 -25.47 -2.76 -32.00
C PHE A 30 -25.73 -1.65 -30.95
N GLN A 31 -26.76 -1.81 -30.11
CA GLN A 31 -27.01 -0.92 -28.97
C GLN A 31 -26.39 -1.49 -27.68
N PRO A 32 -25.33 -0.88 -27.13
CA PRO A 32 -24.70 -1.37 -25.91
C PRO A 32 -25.56 -1.07 -24.67
N LEU A 33 -25.79 -2.09 -23.83
CA LEU A 33 -26.55 -2.01 -22.57
C LEU A 33 -25.80 -1.32 -21.41
N GLY A 34 -24.75 -0.54 -21.70
CA GLY A 34 -23.90 0.11 -20.70
C GLY A 34 -23.01 1.21 -21.28
N ARG A 35 -22.46 2.08 -20.41
CA ARG A 35 -21.60 3.22 -20.80
C ARG A 35 -20.40 2.74 -21.61
N ARG A 36 -20.16 3.35 -22.78
CA ARG A 36 -19.00 3.07 -23.66
C ARG A 36 -17.70 3.39 -22.92
N ILE A 37 -16.74 2.45 -22.91
CA ILE A 37 -15.39 2.67 -22.40
C ILE A 37 -14.60 3.39 -23.49
N ALA A 38 -14.20 4.63 -23.23
CA ALA A 38 -13.28 5.35 -24.11
C ALA A 38 -11.87 4.78 -23.90
N VAL A 39 -11.36 4.02 -24.87
CA VAL A 39 -9.94 3.68 -24.96
C VAL A 39 -9.26 4.80 -25.73
N GLY A 40 -8.74 5.77 -24.99
CA GLY A 40 -7.93 6.89 -25.46
C GLY A 40 -6.83 7.20 -24.45
N LYS A 41 -5.75 7.81 -24.94
CA LYS A 41 -4.52 8.22 -24.22
C LYS A 41 -4.75 8.68 -22.76
N PRO A 42 -3.77 8.46 -21.86
CA PRO A 42 -3.91 8.66 -20.41
C PRO A 42 -4.43 10.07 -20.13
N THR A 43 -5.70 10.15 -19.77
CA THR A 43 -6.33 11.41 -19.40
C THR A 43 -5.83 11.79 -18.01
N ALA A 44 -5.06 12.86 -18.02
CA ALA A 44 -4.86 13.86 -16.97
C ALA A 44 -4.85 13.36 -15.50
N ARG A 45 -3.66 13.51 -14.88
CA ARG A 45 -3.45 13.64 -13.42
C ARG A 45 -4.72 14.07 -12.68
N GLY A 46 -5.30 13.16 -11.90
CA GLY A 46 -6.26 13.52 -10.84
C GLY A 46 -5.63 14.50 -9.85
N PRO A 47 -6.42 15.26 -9.07
CA PRO A 47 -5.95 16.46 -8.38
C PRO A 47 -4.93 16.11 -7.29
N ARG A 48 -3.64 16.22 -7.64
CA ARG A 48 -2.49 15.93 -6.77
C ARG A 48 -2.08 17.09 -5.85
N THR A 49 -3.00 18.01 -5.51
CA THR A 49 -2.63 19.27 -4.81
C THR A 49 -3.52 19.72 -3.66
N SER A 50 -4.64 19.04 -3.35
CA SER A 50 -5.38 19.39 -2.13
C SER A 50 -4.60 18.85 -0.92
N THR A 51 -4.14 19.75 -0.05
CA THR A 51 -3.55 19.43 1.25
C THR A 51 -4.61 19.21 2.33
N ASP A 52 -5.90 19.23 1.94
CA ASP A 52 -7.04 19.22 2.86
C ASP A 52 -7.21 17.87 3.58
N TRP A 53 -6.45 16.84 3.17
CA TRP A 53 -6.39 15.55 3.86
C TRP A 53 -5.56 15.58 5.15
N ALA A 54 -4.64 16.53 5.31
CA ALA A 54 -3.69 16.51 6.41
C ALA A 54 -4.38 16.64 7.78
N VAL A 55 -5.31 17.59 7.91
CA VAL A 55 -6.01 17.83 9.18
C VAL A 55 -6.91 16.64 9.57
N PRO A 56 -7.78 16.10 8.70
CA PRO A 56 -8.56 14.90 9.01
C PRO A 56 -7.69 13.68 9.36
N ALA A 57 -6.56 13.49 8.65
CA ALA A 57 -5.63 12.40 8.97
C ALA A 57 -4.99 12.58 10.36
N ILE A 58 -4.57 13.80 10.72
CA ILE A 58 -4.02 14.12 12.05
C ILE A 58 -5.04 13.81 13.13
N GLU A 59 -6.27 14.33 13.00
CA GLU A 59 -7.32 14.10 13.99
C GLU A 59 -7.65 12.60 14.13
N PHE A 60 -7.66 11.88 13.01
CA PHE A 60 -7.85 10.44 13.03
C PHE A 60 -6.74 9.69 13.77
N PHE A 61 -5.45 9.98 13.52
CA PHE A 61 -4.35 9.36 14.26
C PHE A 61 -4.39 9.70 15.75
N ARG A 62 -4.74 10.95 16.09
CA ARG A 62 -4.89 11.39 17.49
C ARG A 62 -5.99 10.63 18.23
N PHE A 63 -7.03 10.24 17.50
CA PHE A 63 -8.18 9.47 17.99
C PHE A 63 -7.85 7.98 18.16
N THR A 64 -7.15 7.37 17.19
CA THR A 64 -6.88 5.92 17.19
C THR A 64 -5.71 5.52 18.10
N LEU A 65 -4.74 6.41 18.30
CA LEU A 65 -3.53 6.09 19.06
C LEU A 65 -3.79 5.95 20.57
N PRO A 66 -3.32 4.86 21.20
CA PRO A 66 -3.33 4.70 22.65
C PRO A 66 -2.61 5.86 23.37
N ARG A 67 -3.18 6.31 24.49
CA ARG A 67 -2.61 7.37 25.32
C ARG A 67 -1.92 6.82 26.56
N ALA A 68 -0.76 7.38 26.88
CA ALA A 68 -0.10 7.24 28.16
C ALA A 68 -0.76 8.15 29.21
N PRO A 69 -0.56 7.89 30.52
CA PRO A 69 -1.08 8.75 31.59
C PRO A 69 -0.62 10.21 31.50
N ASN A 70 0.56 10.47 30.92
CA ASN A 70 1.09 11.81 30.68
C ASN A 70 0.55 12.48 29.40
N GLY A 71 -0.41 11.87 28.71
CA GLY A 71 -1.04 12.39 27.48
C GLY A 71 -0.27 12.10 26.19
N ASN A 72 0.93 11.51 26.26
CA ASN A 72 1.71 11.11 25.08
C ASN A 72 1.07 9.91 24.38
N TRP A 73 1.43 9.70 23.11
CA TRP A 73 1.00 8.53 22.35
C TRP A 73 1.94 7.35 22.58
N LYS A 74 1.37 6.15 22.70
CA LYS A 74 2.13 4.90 22.76
C LYS A 74 1.82 4.06 21.53
N HIS A 75 2.85 3.49 20.90
CA HIS A 75 2.63 2.56 19.81
C HIS A 75 2.48 1.10 20.27
N LEU A 76 2.96 0.76 21.48
CA LEU A 76 2.85 -0.59 22.06
C LEU A 76 3.49 -1.69 21.18
N PHE A 77 4.48 -1.32 20.36
CA PHE A 77 5.10 -2.18 19.35
C PHE A 77 4.12 -2.79 18.34
N ILE A 78 3.02 -2.09 18.07
CA ILE A 78 2.04 -2.45 17.04
C ILE A 78 2.34 -1.61 15.80
N ALA A 79 2.64 -2.27 14.68
CA ALA A 79 3.05 -1.61 13.43
C ALA A 79 2.13 -0.47 12.97
N ALA A 80 0.80 -0.67 13.04
CA ALA A 80 -0.17 0.39 12.70
C ALA A 80 -0.01 1.65 13.57
N HIS A 81 0.24 1.47 14.88
CA HIS A 81 0.45 2.59 15.78
C HIS A 81 1.85 3.21 15.65
N GLU A 82 2.87 2.42 15.33
CA GLU A 82 4.23 2.91 15.07
C GLU A 82 4.22 3.85 13.87
N VAL A 83 3.60 3.41 12.79
CA VAL A 83 3.42 4.21 11.57
C VAL A 83 2.54 5.44 11.85
N ALA A 84 1.48 5.34 12.65
CA ALA A 84 0.66 6.49 13.02
C ALA A 84 1.44 7.52 13.87
N CYS A 85 2.30 7.06 14.78
CA CYS A 85 3.23 7.93 15.52
C CYS A 85 4.20 8.62 14.55
N GLN A 86 4.80 7.86 13.62
CA GLN A 86 5.68 8.40 12.57
C GLN A 86 4.95 9.45 11.71
N ALA A 87 3.70 9.18 11.32
CA ALA A 87 2.87 10.11 10.55
C ALA A 87 2.62 11.41 11.31
N LEU A 88 2.27 11.35 12.60
CA LEU A 88 2.11 12.54 13.42
C LEU A 88 3.41 13.34 13.53
N ALA A 89 4.56 12.68 13.66
CA ALA A 89 5.85 13.37 13.69
C ALA A 89 6.18 14.05 12.36
N MET A 90 5.99 13.35 11.23
CA MET A 90 6.22 13.92 9.90
C MET A 90 5.23 15.04 9.55
N LEU A 91 4.04 15.06 10.15
CA LEU A 91 3.06 16.14 10.04
C LEU A 91 3.28 17.28 11.05
N GLY A 92 4.42 17.27 11.77
CA GLY A 92 4.79 18.33 12.72
C GLY A 92 3.96 18.38 14.00
N GLN A 93 3.27 17.28 14.32
CA GLN A 93 2.38 17.18 15.49
C GLN A 93 3.08 16.58 16.71
N ALA A 94 4.16 15.83 16.48
CA ALA A 94 4.82 15.04 17.49
C ALA A 94 6.32 14.91 17.25
N THR A 95 7.04 14.43 18.26
CA THR A 95 8.41 13.93 18.15
C THR A 95 8.42 12.46 18.53
N ILE A 96 9.07 11.62 17.72
CA ILE A 96 9.20 10.18 17.99
C ILE A 96 10.09 9.97 19.21
N ILE A 97 9.66 9.06 20.07
CA ILE A 97 10.42 8.53 21.20
C ILE A 97 10.37 7.01 21.15
N ASP A 98 11.23 6.36 21.92
CA ASP A 98 11.12 4.92 22.10
C ASP A 98 9.74 4.56 22.69
N GLY A 99 9.06 3.62 22.06
CA GLY A 99 7.71 3.18 22.47
C GLY A 99 6.55 4.11 22.08
N GLY A 100 6.77 5.25 21.40
CA GLY A 100 5.66 6.14 21.03
C GLY A 100 6.02 7.50 20.41
N ALA A 101 5.21 8.51 20.73
CA ALA A 101 5.43 9.88 20.30
C ALA A 101 4.95 10.91 21.34
N VAL A 102 5.72 11.98 21.50
CA VAL A 102 5.42 13.11 22.40
C VAL A 102 4.81 14.24 21.59
N ARG A 103 3.74 14.85 22.11
CA ARG A 103 3.07 15.97 21.44
C ARG A 103 3.96 17.22 21.43
N VAL A 104 3.98 17.91 20.29
CA VAL A 104 4.59 19.24 20.17
C VAL A 104 3.63 20.31 20.67
N SER A 105 4.12 21.25 21.48
CA SER A 105 3.30 22.31 22.10
C SER A 105 2.68 23.27 21.10
N ASN A 106 3.41 23.59 20.01
CA ASN A 106 2.93 24.44 18.92
C ASN A 106 3.00 23.68 17.59
N PRO A 107 2.01 22.81 17.29
CA PRO A 107 2.05 21.98 16.10
C PRO A 107 1.87 22.81 14.83
N VAL A 108 2.78 22.65 13.87
CA VAL A 108 2.74 23.34 12.57
C VAL A 108 2.96 22.31 11.48
N LEU A 109 2.13 22.35 10.44
CA LEU A 109 2.32 21.48 9.27
C LEU A 109 3.65 21.85 8.58
N PRO A 110 4.45 20.86 8.14
CA PRO A 110 5.65 21.16 7.39
C PRO A 110 5.31 21.81 6.05
N ALA A 111 6.20 22.67 5.54
CA ALA A 111 6.04 23.30 4.23
C ALA A 111 5.92 22.27 3.09
N ILE A 112 6.57 21.12 3.24
CA ILE A 112 6.47 19.99 2.32
C ILE A 112 5.89 18.81 3.10
N LEU A 113 4.68 18.39 2.72
CA LEU A 113 3.98 17.31 3.39
C LEU A 113 4.63 15.94 3.11
N PRO A 114 4.46 14.97 4.05
CA PRO A 114 4.78 13.58 3.78
C PRO A 114 4.02 13.06 2.56
N ARG A 115 4.48 11.93 2.03
CA ARG A 115 3.87 11.32 0.85
C ARG A 115 2.42 10.91 1.14
N TRP A 116 1.51 11.27 0.24
CA TRP A 116 0.07 11.02 0.41
C TRP A 116 -0.25 9.52 0.47
N ASP A 117 0.39 8.70 -0.37
CA ASP A 117 0.17 7.25 -0.43
C ASP A 117 0.59 6.56 0.88
N ASP A 118 1.67 7.04 1.49
CA ASP A 118 2.11 6.53 2.78
C ASP A 118 1.17 6.91 3.92
N ILE A 119 0.66 8.15 3.94
CA ILE A 119 -0.35 8.57 4.93
C ILE A 119 -1.66 7.81 4.74
N ALA A 120 -2.08 7.61 3.48
CA ALA A 120 -3.28 6.85 3.17
C ALA A 120 -3.17 5.40 3.68
N THR A 121 -2.03 4.75 3.46
CA THR A 121 -1.76 3.41 4.00
C THR A 121 -1.77 3.42 5.54
N ALA A 122 -1.12 4.40 6.18
CA ALA A 122 -1.12 4.55 7.63
C ALA A 122 -2.55 4.70 8.22
N VAL A 123 -3.41 5.48 7.56
CA VAL A 123 -4.82 5.65 7.94
C VAL A 123 -5.58 4.32 7.80
N VAL A 124 -5.39 3.59 6.70
CA VAL A 124 -6.03 2.27 6.50
C VAL A 124 -5.60 1.28 7.58
N TRP A 125 -4.30 1.17 7.87
CA TRP A 125 -3.79 0.29 8.92
C TRP A 125 -4.32 0.65 10.29
N SER A 126 -4.34 1.95 10.62
CA SER A 126 -4.88 2.44 11.90
C SER A 126 -6.38 2.14 12.02
N ALA A 127 -7.15 2.32 10.95
CA ALA A 127 -8.58 2.00 10.93
C ALA A 127 -8.83 0.50 11.10
N GLY A 128 -8.03 -0.36 10.45
CA GLY A 128 -8.08 -1.81 10.62
C GLY A 128 -7.76 -2.22 12.06
N GLN A 129 -6.67 -1.69 12.61
CA GLN A 129 -6.21 -1.98 13.98
C GLN A 129 -7.24 -1.54 15.04
N SER A 130 -7.88 -0.38 14.87
CA SER A 130 -8.95 0.09 15.77
C SER A 130 -10.30 -0.60 15.51
N GLY A 131 -10.39 -1.52 14.54
CA GLY A 131 -11.61 -2.23 14.18
C GLY A 131 -12.68 -1.36 13.50
N LEU A 132 -12.29 -0.14 13.09
CA LEU A 132 -13.13 0.83 12.38
C LEU A 132 -13.24 0.50 10.90
N LEU A 133 -12.25 -0.18 10.31
CA LEU A 133 -12.31 -0.70 8.96
C LEU A 133 -12.35 -2.22 9.01
N ARG A 134 -13.35 -2.83 8.37
CA ARG A 134 -13.44 -4.29 8.24
C ARG A 134 -13.94 -4.70 6.86
N TYR A 135 -13.12 -5.44 6.13
CA TYR A 135 -13.46 -5.94 4.80
C TYR A 135 -14.50 -7.06 4.85
N ARG A 136 -15.19 -7.27 3.73
CA ARG A 136 -16.13 -8.37 3.54
C ARG A 136 -15.73 -9.17 2.32
N ARG A 137 -15.83 -10.49 2.44
CA ARG A 137 -15.58 -11.39 1.32
C ARG A 137 -16.52 -11.10 0.16
N ARG A 138 -15.95 -11.06 -1.04
CA ARG A 138 -16.68 -10.95 -2.30
C ARG A 138 -17.48 -12.25 -2.52
N GLY A 139 -18.79 -12.15 -2.77
CA GLY A 139 -19.58 -13.26 -3.33
C GLY A 139 -20.08 -14.38 -2.39
N ARG A 140 -19.88 -14.32 -1.06
CA ARG A 140 -20.63 -15.22 -0.16
C ARG A 140 -21.91 -14.55 0.32
N THR A 141 -23.02 -14.88 -0.34
CA THR A 141 -24.34 -14.83 0.31
C THR A 141 -24.29 -15.70 1.56
N ALA A 142 -24.87 -15.19 2.63
CA ALA A 142 -24.78 -15.77 3.96
C ALA A 142 -25.16 -17.27 3.97
N LEU A 143 -24.19 -18.12 4.31
CA LEU A 143 -24.44 -19.50 4.74
C LEU A 143 -23.67 -19.73 6.03
N GLY A 144 -24.38 -19.49 7.13
CA GLY A 144 -23.91 -19.70 8.50
C GLY A 144 -24.65 -18.79 9.46
N LYS A 145 -25.52 -19.37 10.29
CA LYS A 145 -26.32 -18.73 11.38
C LYS A 145 -25.47 -18.08 12.50
N ARG A 146 -24.24 -17.62 12.21
CA ARG A 146 -23.30 -16.98 13.15
C ARG A 146 -22.77 -15.62 12.68
N SER A 147 -23.20 -15.08 11.54
CA SER A 147 -22.67 -13.80 11.02
C SER A 147 -23.24 -12.52 11.67
N SER A 148 -24.12 -12.64 12.68
CA SER A 148 -24.85 -11.49 13.25
C SER A 148 -24.02 -10.54 14.13
N ARG A 149 -22.73 -10.80 14.35
CA ARG A 149 -21.88 -9.93 15.20
C ARG A 149 -21.06 -8.89 14.44
N LEU A 150 -20.97 -8.98 13.11
CA LEU A 150 -20.16 -8.05 12.33
C LEU A 150 -21.04 -6.94 11.73
N PRO A 151 -20.67 -5.65 11.89
CA PRO A 151 -21.42 -4.54 11.30
C PRO A 151 -21.63 -4.73 9.80
N ARG A 152 -22.80 -4.34 9.27
CA ARG A 152 -23.06 -4.45 7.83
C ARG A 152 -22.09 -3.55 7.05
N ALA A 153 -21.65 -4.01 5.87
CA ALA A 153 -20.86 -3.16 4.97
C ALA A 153 -21.65 -1.89 4.61
N ASN A 154 -20.99 -0.74 4.76
CA ASN A 154 -21.51 0.58 4.39
C ASN A 154 -20.65 1.26 3.32
N ILE A 155 -19.55 0.64 2.90
CA ILE A 155 -18.74 1.01 1.74
C ILE A 155 -18.90 -0.06 0.67
N ARG A 156 -19.29 0.36 -0.53
CA ARG A 156 -19.47 -0.50 -1.71
C ARG A 156 -18.13 -0.86 -2.34
N ALA A 157 -18.09 -2.05 -2.91
CA ALA A 157 -16.95 -2.51 -3.71
C ALA A 157 -16.74 -1.61 -4.94
N GLY A 158 -15.49 -1.40 -5.33
CA GLY A 158 -15.11 -0.58 -6.49
C GLY A 158 -13.64 -0.77 -6.81
N TYR A 159 -13.27 -0.72 -8.10
CA TYR A 159 -11.86 -0.77 -8.54
C TYR A 159 -11.07 -1.96 -7.94
N GLY A 160 -11.65 -3.16 -7.97
CA GLY A 160 -11.03 -4.36 -7.39
C GLY A 160 -11.09 -4.46 -5.86
N CYS A 161 -11.42 -3.37 -5.15
CA CYS A 161 -11.51 -3.32 -3.69
C CYS A 161 -12.78 -4.05 -3.18
N PRO A 162 -12.69 -4.80 -2.07
CA PRO A 162 -13.82 -5.52 -1.48
C PRO A 162 -14.83 -4.55 -0.85
N PRO A 163 -16.12 -4.92 -0.71
CA PRO A 163 -17.02 -4.13 0.14
C PRO A 163 -16.52 -4.14 1.58
N ALA A 164 -16.76 -3.06 2.33
CA ALA A 164 -16.25 -2.91 3.69
C ALA A 164 -17.25 -2.23 4.62
N TYR A 165 -17.08 -2.48 5.92
CA TYR A 165 -17.61 -1.62 6.96
C TYR A 165 -16.56 -0.56 7.32
N LEU A 166 -17.01 0.67 7.47
CA LEU A 166 -16.24 1.80 7.97
C LEU A 166 -16.98 2.50 9.12
N GLY A 167 -16.33 2.65 10.26
CA GLY A 167 -16.79 3.45 11.39
C GLY A 167 -16.93 4.93 11.02
N ALA A 168 -17.84 5.63 11.67
CA ALA A 168 -18.11 7.04 11.35
C ALA A 168 -16.89 7.94 11.62
N GLU A 169 -16.06 7.55 12.58
CA GLU A 169 -14.85 8.23 13.02
C GLU A 169 -13.73 8.20 11.97
N ALA A 170 -13.67 7.14 11.16
CA ALA A 170 -12.68 6.99 10.11
C ALA A 170 -13.11 7.63 8.77
N LEU A 171 -14.41 7.88 8.59
CA LEU A 171 -14.97 8.38 7.33
C LEU A 171 -14.33 9.70 6.86
N PRO A 172 -14.18 10.75 7.70
CA PRO A 172 -13.61 12.03 7.24
C PRO A 172 -12.17 11.88 6.72
N ALA A 173 -11.35 11.05 7.37
CA ALA A 173 -9.98 10.80 6.94
C ALA A 173 -9.95 10.10 5.58
N LEU A 174 -10.70 9.00 5.40
CA LEU A 174 -10.71 8.25 4.14
C LEU A 174 -11.34 9.04 2.98
N GLU A 175 -12.36 9.86 3.24
CA GLU A 175 -12.96 10.75 2.23
C GLU A 175 -12.01 11.87 1.83
N SER A 176 -11.36 12.55 2.80
CA SER A 176 -10.41 13.63 2.51
C SER A 176 -9.17 13.15 1.76
N LEU A 177 -8.73 11.92 2.01
CA LEU A 177 -7.68 11.25 1.24
C LEU A 177 -8.14 10.82 -0.16
N GLY A 178 -9.44 10.90 -0.46
CA GLY A 178 -10.00 10.49 -1.75
C GLY A 178 -10.06 8.98 -1.92
N LEU A 179 -9.95 8.19 -0.86
CA LEU A 179 -10.07 6.72 -0.92
C LEU A 179 -11.54 6.28 -1.08
N ILE A 180 -12.47 7.11 -0.59
CA ILE A 180 -13.90 6.85 -0.64
C ILE A 180 -14.61 8.05 -1.27
N SER A 181 -15.55 7.76 -2.16
CA SER A 181 -16.51 8.73 -2.70
C SER A 181 -17.89 8.07 -2.81
N ASP A 182 -18.94 8.80 -2.44
CA ASP A 182 -20.33 8.33 -2.47
C ASP A 182 -20.54 6.95 -1.81
N ARG A 183 -19.84 6.68 -0.70
CA ARG A 183 -19.85 5.36 -0.01
C ARG A 183 -19.33 4.21 -0.89
N SER A 184 -18.37 4.46 -1.77
CA SER A 184 -17.71 3.47 -2.60
C SER A 184 -16.21 3.69 -2.60
N TRP A 185 -15.42 2.61 -2.72
CA TRP A 185 -13.99 2.73 -2.99
C TRP A 185 -13.75 3.44 -4.32
N THR A 186 -12.72 4.29 -4.36
CA THR A 186 -12.26 5.00 -5.56
C THR A 186 -11.11 4.26 -6.23
N ALA A 187 -10.68 4.72 -7.41
CA ALA A 187 -9.49 4.19 -8.09
C ALA A 187 -8.21 4.38 -7.26
N ALA A 188 -8.14 5.47 -6.48
CA ALA A 188 -6.99 5.76 -5.64
C ALA A 188 -6.84 4.76 -4.48
N ALA A 189 -7.96 4.17 -4.01
CA ALA A 189 -7.94 3.20 -2.94
C ALA A 189 -7.29 1.87 -3.32
N GLU A 190 -7.36 1.47 -4.60
CA GLU A 190 -6.90 0.15 -5.04
C GLU A 190 -5.44 -0.10 -4.69
N THR A 191 -4.54 0.82 -5.05
CA THR A 191 -3.11 0.68 -4.79
C THR A 191 -2.77 0.87 -3.32
N ILE A 192 -3.59 1.60 -2.56
CA ILE A 192 -3.44 1.69 -1.09
C ILE A 192 -3.81 0.35 -0.44
N LEU A 193 -4.87 -0.30 -0.91
CA LEU A 193 -5.28 -1.62 -0.40
C LEU A 193 -4.33 -2.73 -0.82
N TRP A 194 -3.53 -2.59 -1.88
CA TRP A 194 -2.41 -3.50 -2.14
C TRP A 194 -1.36 -3.47 -1.03
N ARG A 195 -1.21 -2.33 -0.34
CA ARG A 195 -0.29 -2.13 0.79
C ARG A 195 -0.91 -2.53 2.14
N ASP A 196 -2.18 -2.90 2.14
CA ASP A 196 -2.87 -3.50 3.29
C ASP A 196 -3.05 -5.03 3.09
N ASP A 197 -3.16 -5.46 1.83
CA ASP A 197 -3.42 -6.84 1.38
C ASP A 197 -4.55 -7.55 2.15
N PRO A 198 -5.79 -7.04 2.06
CA PRO A 198 -6.90 -7.61 2.80
C PRO A 198 -7.20 -9.03 2.32
N TYR A 199 -6.97 -10.01 3.20
CA TYR A 199 -7.20 -11.44 2.92
C TYR A 199 -8.62 -11.73 2.39
N GLU A 200 -9.65 -11.00 2.85
CA GLU A 200 -11.03 -11.17 2.40
C GLU A 200 -11.24 -10.83 0.92
N ALA A 201 -10.35 -10.03 0.34
CA ALA A 201 -10.42 -9.57 -1.03
C ALA A 201 -9.65 -10.47 -2.00
N GLY A 202 -8.67 -11.24 -1.50
CA GLY A 202 -7.77 -12.03 -2.36
C GLY A 202 -7.12 -11.18 -3.44
N MET A 203 -6.68 -9.96 -3.10
CA MET A 203 -6.08 -9.00 -4.03
C MET A 203 -4.70 -9.50 -4.46
N ASN A 204 -4.66 -10.38 -5.45
CA ASN A 204 -3.39 -10.86 -6.01
C ASN A 204 -2.81 -9.81 -6.97
N PHE A 205 -2.20 -8.77 -6.41
CA PHE A 205 -1.53 -7.72 -7.17
C PHE A 205 -0.23 -8.20 -7.82
N ALA A 206 0.38 -9.29 -7.34
CA ALA A 206 1.63 -9.82 -7.87
C ALA A 206 1.54 -10.25 -9.34
N LYS A 207 0.32 -10.53 -9.83
CA LYS A 207 0.04 -10.84 -11.24
C LYS A 207 -0.53 -9.65 -12.03
N ASP A 208 -0.74 -8.51 -11.39
CA ASP A 208 -1.25 -7.31 -12.04
C ASP A 208 -0.16 -6.73 -12.97
N LYS A 209 -0.58 -6.32 -14.17
CA LYS A 209 0.32 -5.75 -15.18
C LYS A 209 1.11 -4.56 -14.64
N ARG A 210 0.49 -3.71 -13.81
CA ARG A 210 1.15 -2.54 -13.21
C ARG A 210 2.28 -2.94 -12.27
N PHE A 211 2.11 -4.01 -11.50
CA PHE A 211 3.15 -4.53 -10.63
C PHE A 211 4.31 -5.10 -11.43
N LEU A 212 4.02 -5.89 -12.47
CA LEU A 212 5.04 -6.49 -13.35
C LEU A 212 5.83 -5.43 -14.12
N GLU A 213 5.15 -4.40 -14.63
CA GLU A 213 5.80 -3.25 -15.28
C GLU A 213 6.70 -2.50 -14.29
N ALA A 214 6.22 -2.26 -13.05
CA ALA A 214 7.02 -1.59 -12.03
C ALA A 214 8.23 -2.41 -11.57
N LEU A 215 8.13 -3.74 -11.55
CA LEU A 215 9.24 -4.66 -11.27
C LEU A 215 10.33 -4.56 -12.35
N ASP A 216 9.94 -4.55 -13.63
CA ASP A 216 10.92 -4.42 -14.72
C ASP A 216 11.60 -3.04 -14.72
N VAL A 217 10.84 -1.98 -14.45
CA VAL A 217 11.39 -0.63 -14.26
C VAL A 217 12.36 -0.63 -13.07
N ALA A 218 11.97 -1.19 -11.92
CA ALA A 218 12.85 -1.23 -10.74
C ALA A 218 14.17 -1.93 -11.06
N ARG A 219 14.13 -3.05 -11.80
CA ARG A 219 15.31 -3.83 -12.20
C ARG A 219 16.24 -3.07 -13.13
N THR A 220 15.69 -2.35 -14.10
CA THR A 220 16.48 -1.65 -15.13
C THR A 220 16.95 -0.26 -14.70
N SER A 221 16.35 0.31 -13.66
CA SER A 221 16.64 1.67 -13.18
C SER A 221 17.22 1.74 -11.76
N VAL A 222 17.66 0.61 -11.18
CA VAL A 222 18.22 0.58 -9.83
C VAL A 222 19.47 1.48 -9.75
N PRO A 223 19.48 2.49 -8.86
CA PRO A 223 20.66 3.31 -8.64
C PRO A 223 21.83 2.48 -8.10
N GLU A 224 23.06 2.81 -8.49
CA GLU A 224 24.25 2.03 -8.13
C GLU A 224 24.46 1.95 -6.61
N GLU A 225 24.15 3.02 -5.88
CA GLU A 225 24.26 3.01 -4.41
C GLU A 225 23.23 2.08 -3.74
N ILE A 226 22.09 1.81 -4.40
CA ILE A 226 21.10 0.85 -3.95
C ILE A 226 21.52 -0.56 -4.38
N ALA A 227 21.99 -0.72 -5.61
CA ALA A 227 22.49 -2.00 -6.12
C ALA A 227 23.65 -2.54 -5.26
N ALA A 228 24.58 -1.68 -4.85
CA ALA A 228 25.66 -2.02 -3.92
C ALA A 228 25.13 -2.56 -2.59
N LYS A 229 24.17 -1.87 -1.97
CA LYS A 229 23.54 -2.34 -0.72
C LYS A 229 22.83 -3.68 -0.89
N ILE A 230 22.17 -3.91 -2.03
CA ILE A 230 21.52 -5.18 -2.32
C ILE A 230 22.56 -6.29 -2.43
N ARG A 231 23.72 -6.03 -3.06
CA ARG A 231 24.84 -6.99 -3.12
C ARG A 231 25.40 -7.30 -1.74
N ASP A 232 25.59 -6.28 -0.89
CA ASP A 232 26.07 -6.48 0.48
C ASP A 232 25.11 -7.35 1.29
N ILE A 233 23.80 -7.07 1.20
CA ILE A 233 22.75 -7.88 1.84
C ILE A 233 22.75 -9.32 1.32
N ALA A 234 22.91 -9.51 0.00
CA ALA A 234 22.91 -10.83 -0.62
C ALA A 234 24.17 -11.65 -0.29
N GLY A 235 25.33 -11.00 -0.13
CA GLY A 235 26.60 -11.63 0.21
C GLY A 235 26.77 -11.94 1.70
N MET A 236 26.01 -11.27 2.58
CA MET A 236 26.09 -11.43 4.04
C MET A 236 26.10 -12.89 4.53
N PRO A 237 25.20 -13.79 4.07
CA PRO A 237 25.22 -15.18 4.55
C PRO A 237 26.53 -15.92 4.23
N ALA A 238 27.12 -15.67 3.06
CA ALA A 238 28.38 -16.29 2.66
C ALA A 238 29.57 -15.74 3.45
N ASN A 239 29.55 -14.44 3.76
CA ASN A 239 30.66 -13.74 4.38
C ASN A 239 30.68 -13.85 5.91
N GLU A 240 29.52 -13.94 6.56
CA GLU A 240 29.41 -13.80 8.02
C GLU A 240 29.11 -15.10 8.77
N ALA A 241 28.71 -16.18 8.07
CA ALA A 241 28.27 -17.42 8.73
C ALA A 241 29.33 -18.03 9.67
N ASP A 242 30.59 -18.10 9.24
CA ASP A 242 31.66 -18.68 10.07
C ASP A 242 31.95 -17.81 11.31
N GLY A 243 31.84 -16.49 11.17
CA GLY A 243 31.96 -15.55 12.29
C GLY A 243 30.84 -15.71 13.31
N LEU A 244 29.60 -15.90 12.82
CA LEU A 244 28.43 -16.11 13.67
C LEU A 244 28.49 -17.43 14.43
N VAL A 245 28.93 -18.51 13.79
CA VAL A 245 29.19 -19.81 14.47
C VAL A 245 30.22 -19.61 15.59
N GLY A 246 31.34 -18.97 15.28
CA GLY A 246 32.37 -18.70 16.28
C GLY A 246 31.88 -17.83 17.44
N PHE A 247 30.96 -16.90 17.19
CA PHE A 247 30.31 -16.11 18.24
C PHE A 247 29.35 -16.96 19.09
N ALA A 248 28.49 -17.75 18.46
CA ALA A 248 27.49 -18.57 19.15
C ALA A 248 28.13 -19.64 20.05
N ILE A 249 29.17 -20.33 19.58
CA ILE A 249 29.95 -21.29 20.38
C ILE A 249 30.59 -20.60 21.60
N ARG A 250 31.04 -19.35 21.45
CA ARG A 250 31.71 -18.64 22.56
C ARG A 250 30.76 -18.13 23.64
N TYR A 251 29.52 -17.80 23.30
CA TYR A 251 28.66 -17.00 24.18
C TYR A 251 27.25 -17.53 24.39
N ALA A 252 26.81 -18.54 23.62
CA ALA A 252 25.41 -18.96 23.62
C ALA A 252 25.23 -20.47 23.81
N HIS A 253 25.76 -21.30 22.90
CA HIS A 253 25.58 -22.75 22.93
C HIS A 253 26.66 -23.46 22.11
N ASP A 254 27.24 -24.51 22.70
CA ASP A 254 28.42 -25.22 22.17
C ASP A 254 28.14 -26.02 20.89
N ASP A 255 26.87 -26.24 20.53
CA ASP A 255 26.41 -27.03 19.39
C ASP A 255 25.96 -26.19 18.18
N ALA A 256 26.19 -24.87 18.21
CA ALA A 256 25.80 -23.98 17.12
C ALA A 256 26.38 -24.41 15.76
N THR A 257 25.51 -24.58 14.77
CA THR A 257 25.91 -25.08 13.45
C THR A 257 26.05 -23.96 12.41
N LYS A 258 26.91 -24.20 11.41
CA LYS A 258 26.99 -23.35 10.21
C LYS A 258 25.65 -23.27 9.48
N HIS A 259 24.87 -24.35 9.48
CA HIS A 259 23.56 -24.38 8.84
C HIS A 259 22.57 -23.41 9.51
N GLU A 260 22.47 -23.42 10.84
CA GLU A 260 21.59 -22.51 11.58
C GLU A 260 22.00 -21.05 11.40
N SER A 261 23.31 -20.79 11.41
CA SER A 261 23.86 -19.45 11.12
C SER A 261 23.49 -18.97 9.71
N LEU A 262 23.58 -19.85 8.70
CA LEU A 262 23.18 -19.54 7.33
C LEU A 262 21.67 -19.25 7.24
N VAL A 263 20.82 -20.06 7.87
CA VAL A 263 19.36 -19.85 7.87
C VAL A 263 19.01 -18.52 8.55
N PHE A 264 19.64 -18.21 9.68
CA PHE A 264 19.46 -16.94 10.38
C PHE A 264 19.86 -15.75 9.50
N LEU A 265 21.04 -15.79 8.89
CA LEU A 265 21.55 -14.72 8.03
C LEU A 265 20.72 -14.56 6.75
N GLN A 266 20.17 -15.65 6.20
CA GLN A 266 19.24 -15.60 5.07
C GLN A 266 17.92 -14.91 5.45
N ASP A 267 17.33 -15.23 6.60
CA ASP A 267 16.12 -14.52 7.07
C ASP A 267 16.43 -13.04 7.33
N ARG A 268 17.59 -12.75 7.95
CA ARG A 268 18.05 -11.37 8.16
C ARG A 268 18.21 -10.62 6.83
N GLY A 269 18.84 -11.24 5.84
CA GLY A 269 19.01 -10.67 4.50
C GLY A 269 17.67 -10.36 3.83
N ARG A 270 16.71 -11.28 3.91
CA ARG A 270 15.34 -11.05 3.39
C ARG A 270 14.66 -9.87 4.08
N ARG A 271 14.78 -9.74 5.40
CA ARG A 271 14.22 -8.59 6.15
C ARG A 271 14.88 -7.29 5.72
N LEU A 272 16.21 -7.24 5.67
CA LEU A 272 16.96 -6.05 5.26
C LEU A 272 16.62 -5.61 3.83
N LEU A 273 16.40 -6.56 2.92
CA LEU A 273 15.98 -6.28 1.56
C LEU A 273 14.56 -5.67 1.56
N SER A 274 13.61 -6.27 2.26
CA SER A 274 12.26 -5.69 2.41
C SER A 274 12.27 -4.30 3.04
N GLU A 275 13.09 -4.07 4.07
CA GLU A 275 13.26 -2.75 4.66
C GLU A 275 13.79 -1.73 3.66
N LEU A 276 14.76 -2.13 2.83
CA LEU A 276 15.33 -1.27 1.80
C LEU A 276 14.24 -0.84 0.80
N PHE A 277 13.41 -1.77 0.34
CA PHE A 277 12.28 -1.47 -0.55
C PHE A 277 11.24 -0.58 0.14
N ALA A 278 10.85 -0.89 1.38
CA ALA A 278 9.92 -0.07 2.16
C ALA A 278 10.42 1.38 2.34
N LYS A 279 11.74 1.60 2.41
CA LYS A 279 12.34 2.93 2.53
C LYS A 279 12.56 3.63 1.18
N ARG A 280 12.95 2.89 0.13
CA ARG A 280 13.52 3.45 -1.11
C ARG A 280 12.68 3.25 -2.36
N TRP A 281 11.57 2.53 -2.31
CA TRP A 281 10.79 2.21 -3.51
C TRP A 281 9.28 2.44 -3.34
N ARG A 282 8.61 2.92 -4.39
CA ARG A 282 7.15 3.05 -4.45
C ARG A 282 6.63 2.62 -5.82
N LEU A 283 5.44 2.01 -5.85
CA LEU A 283 4.84 1.49 -7.10
C LEU A 283 4.73 2.54 -8.22
N VAL A 284 4.35 3.77 -7.87
CA VAL A 284 4.11 4.82 -8.87
C VAL A 284 5.40 5.54 -9.29
N ASP A 285 6.36 5.69 -8.38
CA ASP A 285 7.53 6.55 -8.58
C ASP A 285 8.83 5.76 -8.81
N GLY A 286 8.84 4.45 -8.53
CA GLY A 286 10.04 3.63 -8.58
C GLY A 286 10.99 3.92 -7.41
N TRP A 287 12.29 3.97 -7.70
CA TRP A 287 13.32 4.27 -6.72
C TRP A 287 13.30 5.75 -6.32
N LEU A 288 13.07 6.01 -5.04
CA LEU A 288 13.01 7.35 -4.47
C LEU A 288 14.41 7.96 -4.38
N SER A 289 14.54 9.24 -4.66
CA SER A 289 15.74 10.04 -4.34
C SER A 289 15.93 10.19 -2.83
N ALA A 290 17.08 10.71 -2.40
CA ALA A 290 17.34 10.97 -0.99
C ALA A 290 16.33 11.98 -0.38
N GLU A 291 15.93 13.00 -1.15
CA GLU A 291 14.94 13.99 -0.70
C GLU A 291 13.53 13.41 -0.63
N GLU A 292 13.14 12.56 -1.59
CA GLU A 292 11.83 11.89 -1.55
C GLU A 292 11.73 10.92 -0.37
N CYS A 293 12.83 10.26 0.00
CA CYS A 293 12.86 9.40 1.17
C CYS A 293 12.63 10.14 2.49
N LYS A 294 13.05 11.41 2.61
CA LYS A 294 12.75 12.22 3.81
C LYS A 294 11.25 12.44 4.01
N ARG A 295 10.45 12.27 2.96
CA ARG A 295 8.99 12.41 2.97
C ARG A 295 8.25 11.08 3.08
N ALA A 296 8.97 9.97 3.00
CA ALA A 296 8.40 8.63 3.03
C ALA A 296 8.23 8.15 4.48
N LEU A 297 7.09 7.50 4.77
CA LEU A 297 6.95 6.73 6.00
C LEU A 297 7.64 5.38 5.85
N PHE A 298 8.14 4.87 6.96
CA PHE A 298 8.72 3.53 7.00
C PHE A 298 7.63 2.53 7.39
N LEU A 299 7.08 1.88 6.37
CA LEU A 299 6.05 0.86 6.50
C LEU A 299 6.71 -0.52 6.45
N GLU A 300 7.30 -0.97 7.56
CA GLU A 300 8.11 -2.20 7.61
C GLU A 300 7.36 -3.43 7.08
N LEU A 301 6.07 -3.52 7.41
CA LEU A 301 5.21 -4.64 7.05
C LEU A 301 4.39 -4.39 5.76
N ASP A 302 4.80 -3.46 4.90
CA ASP A 302 4.12 -3.16 3.64
C ASP A 302 4.15 -4.37 2.68
N PRO A 303 3.03 -5.08 2.47
CA PRO A 303 2.98 -6.28 1.63
C PRO A 303 3.43 -6.03 0.20
N LEU A 304 3.16 -4.84 -0.34
CA LEU A 304 3.56 -4.46 -1.70
C LEU A 304 5.08 -4.33 -1.80
N SER A 305 5.71 -3.69 -0.81
CA SER A 305 7.15 -3.54 -0.75
C SER A 305 7.86 -4.88 -0.49
N ILE A 306 7.29 -5.74 0.37
CA ILE A 306 7.79 -7.09 0.63
C ILE A 306 7.72 -7.96 -0.63
N GLN A 307 6.57 -7.96 -1.32
CA GLN A 307 6.43 -8.76 -2.54
C GLN A 307 7.36 -8.25 -3.65
N MET A 308 7.51 -6.93 -3.78
CA MET A 308 8.47 -6.33 -4.71
C MET A 308 9.90 -6.74 -4.39
N SER A 309 10.30 -6.70 -3.11
CA SER A 309 11.64 -7.09 -2.66
C SER A 309 11.96 -8.55 -2.99
N MET A 310 10.98 -9.43 -2.80
CA MET A 310 11.10 -10.86 -3.09
C MET A 310 11.26 -11.13 -4.59
N GLU A 311 10.36 -10.60 -5.43
CA GLU A 311 10.43 -10.83 -6.88
C GLU A 311 11.65 -10.15 -7.50
N PHE A 312 11.99 -8.95 -7.05
CA PHE A 312 13.22 -8.28 -7.47
C PHE A 312 14.44 -9.09 -7.08
N GLY A 313 14.55 -9.52 -5.81
CA GLY A 313 15.68 -10.31 -5.32
C GLY A 313 15.85 -11.60 -6.14
N ARG A 314 14.75 -12.28 -6.47
CA ARG A 314 14.74 -13.49 -7.32
C ARG A 314 15.27 -13.25 -8.73
N LEU A 315 15.14 -12.05 -9.28
CA LEU A 315 15.60 -11.74 -10.64
C LEU A 315 16.99 -11.09 -10.65
N PHE A 316 17.29 -10.25 -9.66
CA PHE A 316 18.46 -9.41 -9.63
C PHE A 316 19.67 -10.11 -9.02
N ILE A 317 19.49 -10.87 -7.93
CA ILE A 317 20.59 -11.56 -7.25
C ILE A 317 21.13 -12.72 -8.09
N PRO A 318 20.31 -13.57 -8.75
CA PRO A 318 20.82 -14.62 -9.62
C PRO A 318 21.58 -14.10 -10.83
N TRP A 319 21.26 -12.90 -11.32
CA TRP A 319 21.95 -12.27 -12.45
C TRP A 319 23.35 -11.77 -12.08
N MET A 320 23.64 -11.60 -10.80
CA MET A 320 24.95 -11.14 -10.29
C MET A 320 25.88 -12.29 -9.89
N SER A 321 25.36 -13.50 -9.68
CA SER A 321 26.18 -14.71 -9.44
C SER A 321 26.72 -15.30 -10.73
N GLY A 322 27.28 -14.47 -11.63
CA GLY A 322 27.83 -14.83 -12.93
C GLY A 322 28.48 -16.21 -12.95
N GLY A 323 27.68 -17.18 -13.33
CA GLY A 323 28.02 -18.56 -13.53
C GLY A 323 27.22 -18.96 -14.74
N ASP A 324 27.88 -18.94 -15.89
CA ASP A 324 27.52 -19.77 -17.04
C ASP A 324 27.22 -21.16 -16.49
N VAL A 325 25.95 -21.52 -16.37
CA VAL A 325 25.55 -22.91 -16.53
C VAL A 325 25.46 -23.08 -18.04
N LYS A 326 26.59 -23.48 -18.62
CA LYS A 326 26.60 -24.07 -19.95
C LYS A 326 25.84 -25.40 -19.88
N ASP A 327 24.84 -25.45 -20.75
CA ASP A 327 24.02 -26.56 -21.26
C ASP A 327 23.24 -27.42 -20.26
#